data_AF-A0A968S322-F1
#
_entry.id   AF-A0A968S322-F1
#
_cell.length_a   1.000
_cell.length_b   1.000
_cell.length_c   1.000
_cell.angle_alpha   90.00
_cell.angle_beta   90.00
_cell.angle_gamma   90.00
#
_symmetry.space_group_name_H-M   'P 1'
#
loop_
_entity.id
_entity.type
_entity.pdbx_description
1 polymer ?
#
loop_
_entity_poly.entity_id
_entity_poly.type
_entity_poly.pdbx_seq_one_letter_code
_entity_poly.pdbx_strand_id
1 'polypeptide(L)'
;MTTASKQRSQNETNVPWWAGNARLIELSNRLLGAHVAQAALIVFWAGAMTLFELSHFDQTRPMYEQGLILLPHLAALGWGIGPGGEVVDTHPYFAIGVIHLISAAFLGFGGIYHSLFGPDQLERDFPFFGYRWSEGNKMTTILGIHLLLLGGGALLLVAKAMAFGGLYDPQI
;
A
#
# COMPACT_ATOMS: atom_id res chain seq x y z
N MET A 1 8.69 -14.26 -39.93
CA MET A 1 7.73 -14.13 -38.81
C MET A 1 7.70 -15.46 -38.07
N THR A 2 8.54 -15.62 -37.06
CA THR A 2 8.55 -16.78 -36.17
C THR A 2 7.80 -16.38 -34.90
N THR A 3 6.55 -16.81 -34.79
CA THR A 3 5.80 -16.78 -33.53
C THR A 3 6.49 -17.76 -32.58
N ALA A 4 7.45 -17.27 -31.78
CA ALA A 4 7.94 -18.00 -30.63
C ALA A 4 6.76 -18.14 -29.66
N SER A 5 6.15 -19.33 -29.64
CA SER A 5 5.23 -19.68 -28.57
C SER A 5 6.02 -19.57 -27.27
N LYS A 6 5.63 -18.60 -26.45
CA LYS A 6 6.16 -18.38 -25.11
C LYS A 6 6.09 -19.73 -24.41
N GLN A 7 7.25 -20.31 -24.12
CA GLN A 7 7.40 -21.69 -23.66
C GLN A 7 6.63 -21.83 -22.34
N ARG A 8 5.40 -22.30 -22.43
CA ARG A 8 4.46 -22.44 -21.33
C ARG A 8 5.04 -23.50 -20.39
N SER A 9 5.62 -23.08 -19.27
CA SER A 9 6.21 -24.02 -18.30
C SER A 9 5.17 -25.08 -17.91
N GLN A 10 5.58 -26.33 -17.65
CA GLN A 10 4.67 -27.43 -17.30
C GLN A 10 3.72 -27.14 -16.11
N ASN A 11 4.00 -26.09 -15.32
CA ASN A 11 3.13 -25.61 -14.25
C ASN A 11 1.84 -24.96 -14.75
N GLU A 12 1.78 -24.46 -15.99
CA GLU A 12 0.56 -23.83 -16.53
C GLU A 12 -0.55 -24.82 -16.90
N THR A 13 -0.22 -26.11 -17.09
CA THR A 13 -1.20 -27.13 -17.47
C THR A 13 -1.93 -27.77 -16.29
N ASN A 14 -1.40 -27.69 -15.07
CA ASN A 14 -2.00 -28.33 -13.88
C ASN A 14 -2.69 -27.38 -12.89
N VAL A 15 -2.56 -26.07 -13.05
CA VAL A 15 -3.22 -25.09 -12.16
C VAL A 15 -4.55 -24.64 -12.79
N PRO A 16 -5.71 -24.92 -12.17
CA PRO A 16 -7.01 -24.45 -12.66
C PRO A 16 -7.16 -22.93 -12.53
N TRP A 17 -8.08 -22.33 -13.30
CA TRP A 17 -8.20 -20.86 -13.39
C TRP A 17 -8.51 -20.18 -12.05
N TRP A 18 -9.29 -20.82 -11.18
CA TRP A 18 -9.63 -20.30 -9.85
C TRP A 18 -8.43 -20.25 -8.89
N ALA A 19 -7.34 -20.98 -9.18
CA ALA A 19 -6.06 -20.92 -8.50
C ALA A 19 -5.00 -20.18 -9.34
N GLY A 20 -5.41 -19.36 -10.31
CA GLY A 20 -4.55 -18.82 -11.36
C GLY A 20 -3.29 -18.10 -10.87
N ASN A 21 -3.35 -17.44 -9.70
CA ASN A 21 -2.20 -16.74 -9.11
C ASN A 21 -1.07 -17.70 -8.68
N ALA A 22 -1.34 -18.98 -8.45
CA ALA A 22 -0.30 -19.97 -8.17
C ALA A 22 0.66 -20.16 -9.36
N ARG A 23 0.27 -19.76 -10.57
CA ARG A 23 1.16 -19.76 -11.75
C ARG A 23 2.27 -18.71 -11.66
N LEU A 24 2.18 -17.75 -10.72
CA LEU A 24 3.16 -16.66 -10.56
C LEU A 24 4.33 -17.01 -9.64
N ILE A 25 4.32 -18.17 -8.96
CA ILE A 25 5.32 -18.52 -7.94
C ILE A 25 6.75 -18.39 -8.45
N GLU A 26 7.02 -18.84 -9.68
CA GLU A 26 8.35 -18.79 -10.29
C GLU A 26 8.55 -17.58 -11.23
N LEU A 27 7.59 -16.66 -11.28
CA LEU A 27 7.62 -15.47 -12.15
C LEU A 27 7.87 -14.22 -11.30
N SER A 28 9.09 -14.09 -10.78
CA SER A 28 9.45 -13.10 -9.76
C SER A 28 9.08 -11.66 -10.12
N ASN A 29 9.22 -11.24 -11.39
CA ASN A 29 8.85 -9.89 -11.80
C ASN A 29 7.32 -9.71 -11.91
N ARG A 30 6.60 -10.70 -12.43
CA ARG A 30 5.14 -10.63 -12.52
C ARG A 30 4.51 -10.67 -11.13
N LEU A 31 5.08 -11.46 -10.24
CA LEU A 31 4.67 -11.52 -8.85
C LEU A 31 4.95 -10.20 -8.13
N LEU A 32 6.10 -9.56 -8.38
CA LEU A 32 6.38 -8.19 -7.94
C LEU A 32 5.31 -7.22 -8.45
N GLY A 33 4.99 -7.27 -9.74
CA GLY A 33 3.94 -6.44 -10.33
C GLY A 33 2.57 -6.63 -9.67
N ALA A 34 2.18 -7.88 -9.38
CA ALA A 34 0.95 -8.18 -8.66
C ALA A 34 0.93 -7.59 -7.24
N HIS A 35 2.03 -7.70 -6.49
CA HIS A 35 2.12 -7.12 -5.14
C HIS A 35 2.08 -5.58 -5.17
N VAL A 36 2.79 -4.96 -6.11
CA VAL A 36 2.79 -3.48 -6.26
C VAL A 36 1.42 -2.98 -6.69
N ALA A 37 0.73 -3.69 -7.60
CA ALA A 37 -0.65 -3.38 -7.98
C ALA A 37 -1.63 -3.54 -6.80
N GLN A 38 -1.47 -4.57 -5.96
CA GLN A 38 -2.27 -4.72 -4.75
C GLN A 38 -2.02 -3.58 -3.75
N ALA A 39 -0.76 -3.18 -3.56
CA ALA A 39 -0.43 -2.00 -2.75
C ALA A 39 -1.09 -0.73 -3.31
N ALA A 40 -1.12 -0.57 -4.64
CA ALA A 40 -1.83 0.53 -5.29
C ALA A 40 -3.33 0.53 -4.96
N LEU A 41 -3.99 -0.63 -4.94
CA LEU A 41 -5.40 -0.74 -4.57
C LEU A 41 -5.66 -0.34 -3.11
N ILE A 42 -4.77 -0.73 -2.19
CA ILE A 42 -4.86 -0.34 -0.77
C ILE A 42 -4.72 1.18 -0.63
N VAL A 43 -3.71 1.77 -1.26
CA VAL A 43 -3.45 3.22 -1.19
C VAL A 43 -4.55 4.01 -1.92
N PHE A 44 -5.08 3.49 -3.04
CA PHE A 44 -6.22 4.06 -3.75
C PHE A 44 -7.45 4.08 -2.86
N TRP A 45 -7.77 2.96 -2.21
CA TRP A 45 -8.90 2.88 -1.29
C TRP A 45 -8.76 3.87 -0.15
N ALA A 46 -7.59 3.97 0.47
CA ALA A 46 -7.35 4.93 1.55
C ALA A 46 -7.61 6.37 1.07
N GLY A 47 -7.04 6.78 -0.06
CA GLY A 47 -7.24 8.13 -0.59
C GLY A 47 -8.69 8.41 -1.01
N ALA A 48 -9.29 7.53 -1.81
CA ALA A 48 -10.64 7.68 -2.32
C ALA A 48 -11.68 7.66 -1.19
N MET A 49 -11.54 6.74 -0.23
CA MET A 49 -12.46 6.64 0.90
C MET A 49 -12.32 7.82 1.86
N THR A 50 -11.11 8.33 2.11
CA THR A 50 -10.92 9.56 2.92
C THR A 50 -11.59 10.76 2.27
N LEU A 51 -11.44 10.94 0.95
CA LEU A 51 -12.10 12.04 0.24
C LEU A 51 -13.62 11.88 0.18
N PHE A 52 -14.11 10.65 0.05
CA PHE A 52 -15.54 10.34 0.12
C PHE A 52 -16.12 10.64 1.51
N GLU A 53 -15.45 10.22 2.58
CA GLU A 53 -15.87 10.55 3.94
C GLU A 53 -15.89 12.07 4.15
N LEU A 54 -14.83 12.75 3.71
CA LEU A 54 -14.74 14.20 3.84
C LEU A 54 -15.83 14.95 3.05
N SER A 55 -16.22 14.47 1.87
CA SER A 55 -17.29 15.11 1.09
C SER A 55 -18.68 14.96 1.71
N HIS A 56 -18.87 13.98 2.61
CA HIS A 56 -20.13 13.74 3.32
C HIS A 56 -20.05 14.14 4.80
N PHE A 57 -18.93 14.69 5.25
CA PHE A 57 -18.71 15.01 6.64
C PHE A 57 -19.48 16.26 7.06
N ASP A 58 -20.37 16.09 8.03
CA ASP A 58 -21.11 17.16 8.70
C ASP A 58 -20.45 17.47 10.05
N GLN A 59 -19.83 18.64 10.16
CA GLN A 59 -19.15 19.10 11.38
C GLN A 59 -20.12 19.35 12.55
N THR A 60 -21.43 19.50 12.28
CA THR A 60 -22.42 19.73 13.34
C THR A 60 -22.77 18.47 14.12
N ARG A 61 -22.27 17.31 13.67
CA ARG A 61 -22.57 15.99 14.24
C ARG A 61 -21.29 15.25 14.64
N PRO A 62 -21.33 14.41 15.69
CA PRO A 62 -20.20 13.58 16.05
C PRO A 62 -19.78 12.63 14.90
N MET A 63 -18.48 12.36 14.76
CA MET A 63 -17.96 11.51 13.67
C MET A 63 -18.53 10.08 13.72
N TYR A 64 -18.72 9.53 14.92
CA TYR A 64 -19.17 8.14 15.10
C TYR A 64 -20.63 7.91 14.65
N GLU A 65 -21.42 8.95 14.45
CA GLU A 65 -22.81 8.84 13.98
C GLU A 65 -22.95 8.88 12.46
N GLN A 66 -21.85 9.10 11.74
CA GLN A 66 -21.84 9.37 10.31
C GLN A 66 -21.26 8.20 9.48
N GLY A 67 -20.91 7.09 10.13
CA GLY A 67 -20.33 5.92 9.46
C GLY A 67 -18.90 6.15 8.96
N LEU A 68 -18.18 7.09 9.57
CA LEU A 68 -16.80 7.43 9.21
C LEU A 68 -15.85 6.45 9.88
N ILE A 69 -14.90 5.91 9.13
CA ILE A 69 -13.87 5.03 9.64
C ILE A 69 -12.47 5.60 9.44
N LEU A 70 -12.20 6.43 8.44
CA LEU A 70 -10.86 6.97 8.18
C LEU A 70 -10.63 8.32 8.85
N LEU A 71 -11.58 9.24 8.82
CA LEU A 71 -11.44 10.54 9.49
C LEU A 71 -11.16 10.40 11.00
N PRO A 72 -11.80 9.49 11.75
CA PRO A 72 -11.44 9.25 13.15
C PRO A 72 -9.98 8.80 13.37
N HIS A 73 -9.40 8.02 12.43
CA HIS A 73 -7.98 7.63 12.54
C HIS A 73 -7.06 8.85 12.35
N LEU A 74 -7.40 9.77 11.44
CA LEU A 74 -6.62 10.99 11.25
C LEU A 74 -6.75 11.94 12.45
N ALA A 75 -7.96 12.08 12.99
CA ALA A 75 -8.22 12.82 14.20
C ALA A 75 -7.43 12.27 15.39
N ALA A 76 -7.38 10.95 15.58
CA ALA A 76 -6.59 10.32 16.65
C ALA A 76 -5.08 10.64 16.56
N LEU A 77 -4.56 10.84 15.34
CA LEU A 77 -3.19 11.30 15.12
C LEU A 77 -2.98 12.80 15.39
N GLY A 78 -4.01 13.51 15.87
CA GLY A 78 -3.96 14.93 16.20
C GLY A 78 -4.08 15.86 14.98
N TRP A 79 -4.56 15.37 13.83
CA TRP A 79 -4.77 16.21 12.67
C TRP A 79 -6.15 16.86 12.71
N GLY A 80 -6.22 18.17 12.50
CA GLY A 80 -7.49 18.87 12.26
C GLY A 80 -8.42 18.98 13.46
N ILE A 81 -7.97 18.57 14.65
CA ILE A 81 -8.76 18.57 15.87
C ILE A 81 -8.23 19.54 16.93
N GLY A 82 -9.15 20.10 17.71
CA GLY A 82 -8.88 20.95 18.86
C GLY A 82 -9.30 20.30 20.19
N PRO A 83 -9.41 21.11 21.27
CA PRO A 83 -9.84 20.64 22.59
C PRO A 83 -11.18 19.90 22.53
N GLY A 84 -11.32 18.82 23.31
CA GLY A 84 -12.54 18.01 23.35
C GLY A 84 -12.84 17.21 22.07
N GLY A 85 -11.90 17.14 21.12
CA GLY A 85 -12.04 16.39 19.88
C GLY A 85 -12.87 17.12 18.81
N GLU A 86 -13.11 18.42 18.98
CA GLU A 86 -13.79 19.24 17.97
C GLU A 86 -12.94 19.34 16.69
N VAL A 87 -13.55 19.21 15.52
CA VAL A 87 -12.85 19.40 14.25
C VAL A 87 -12.75 20.89 13.93
N VAL A 88 -11.53 21.41 13.96
CA VAL A 88 -11.23 22.84 13.74
C VAL A 88 -10.69 23.13 12.35
N ASP A 89 -10.09 22.14 11.68
CA ASP A 89 -9.55 22.28 10.32
C ASP A 89 -9.64 20.95 9.55
N THR A 90 -10.31 20.97 8.40
CA THR A 90 -10.45 19.78 7.54
C THR A 90 -9.39 19.71 6.43
N HIS A 91 -8.56 20.74 6.27
CA HIS A 91 -7.53 20.76 5.23
C HIS A 91 -6.53 19.59 5.34
N PRO A 92 -6.05 19.18 6.55
CA PRO A 92 -5.18 18.01 6.67
C PRO A 92 -5.80 16.73 6.14
N TYR A 93 -7.11 16.52 6.37
CA TYR A 93 -7.83 15.34 5.87
C TYR A 93 -7.86 15.32 4.34
N PHE A 94 -8.15 16.47 3.72
CA PHE A 94 -8.11 16.62 2.27
C PHE A 94 -6.72 16.34 1.71
N ALA A 95 -5.69 16.98 2.28
CA ALA A 95 -4.31 16.82 1.83
C ALA A 95 -3.84 15.37 1.91
N ILE A 96 -4.12 14.69 3.03
CA ILE A 96 -3.79 13.28 3.23
C ILE A 96 -4.52 12.40 2.21
N GLY A 97 -5.82 12.62 1.99
CA GLY A 97 -6.60 11.89 0.99
C GLY A 97 -6.04 12.05 -0.43
N VAL A 98 -5.69 13.27 -0.84
CA VAL A 98 -5.11 13.57 -2.15
C VAL A 98 -3.71 12.95 -2.32
N ILE A 99 -2.85 13.03 -1.29
CA ILE A 99 -1.51 12.43 -1.32
C ILE A 99 -1.60 10.92 -1.54
N HIS A 100 -2.51 10.24 -0.84
CA HIS A 100 -2.74 8.81 -1.05
C HIS A 100 -3.26 8.53 -2.47
N LEU A 101 -4.27 9.26 -2.92
CA LEU A 101 -4.86 9.04 -4.25
C LEU A 101 -3.85 9.21 -5.39
N ILE A 102 -3.01 10.25 -5.33
CA ILE A 102 -1.95 10.48 -6.32
C ILE A 102 -0.88 9.39 -6.23
N SER A 103 -0.45 9.03 -5.02
CA SER A 103 0.57 7.98 -4.82
C SER A 103 0.10 6.62 -5.38
N ALA A 104 -1.19 6.32 -5.26
CA ALA A 104 -1.78 5.10 -5.82
C ALA A 104 -1.64 5.03 -7.35
N ALA A 105 -1.72 6.15 -8.07
CA ALA A 105 -1.55 6.16 -9.52
C ALA A 105 -0.12 5.74 -9.93
N PHE A 106 0.91 6.22 -9.22
CA PHE A 106 2.30 5.84 -9.47
C PHE A 106 2.56 4.36 -9.15
N LEU A 107 2.03 3.88 -8.01
CA LEU A 107 2.11 2.46 -7.65
C LEU A 107 1.38 1.59 -8.70
N GLY A 108 0.19 2.00 -9.14
CA GLY A 108 -0.60 1.28 -10.14
C GLY A 108 0.14 1.17 -11.46
N PHE A 109 0.77 2.26 -11.91
CA PHE A 109 1.60 2.25 -13.11
C PHE A 109 2.77 1.27 -12.99
N GLY A 110 3.51 1.29 -11.87
CA GLY A 110 4.59 0.35 -11.60
C GLY A 110 4.10 -1.11 -11.59
N GLY A 111 2.98 -1.37 -10.92
CA GLY A 111 2.36 -2.70 -10.83
C GLY A 111 1.97 -3.25 -12.21
N ILE A 112 1.35 -2.42 -13.05
CA ILE A 112 0.97 -2.79 -14.43
C ILE A 112 2.23 -3.05 -15.27
N TYR A 113 3.24 -2.17 -15.18
CA TYR A 113 4.49 -2.34 -15.91
C TYR A 113 5.17 -3.68 -15.60
N HIS A 114 5.38 -3.98 -14.32
CA HIS A 114 6.04 -5.21 -13.89
C HIS A 114 5.19 -6.47 -14.16
N SER A 115 3.87 -6.34 -14.23
CA SER A 115 2.97 -7.47 -14.53
C SER A 115 2.88 -7.81 -16.02
N LEU A 116 2.91 -6.81 -16.90
CA LEU A 116 2.56 -6.98 -18.31
C LEU A 116 3.72 -6.72 -19.29
N PHE A 117 4.59 -5.75 -19.00
CA PHE A 117 5.56 -5.22 -19.96
C PHE A 117 7.01 -5.58 -19.64
N GLY A 118 7.35 -5.75 -18.35
CA GLY A 118 8.69 -6.17 -17.93
C GLY A 118 9.02 -7.64 -18.28
N PRO A 119 10.27 -8.08 -18.01
CA PRO A 119 10.64 -9.50 -18.15
C PRO A 119 9.79 -10.35 -17.21
N ASP A 120 9.64 -11.65 -17.45
CA ASP A 120 8.83 -12.49 -16.53
C ASP A 120 9.57 -12.79 -15.20
N GLN A 121 10.90 -12.77 -15.24
CA GLN A 121 11.83 -13.14 -14.17
C GLN A 121 12.95 -12.08 -14.06
N LEU A 122 13.46 -11.85 -12.85
CA LEU A 122 14.50 -10.85 -12.57
C LEU A 122 15.91 -11.45 -12.39
N GLU A 123 16.01 -12.76 -12.20
CA GLU A 123 17.21 -13.45 -11.71
C GLU A 123 18.41 -13.31 -12.65
N ARG A 124 18.16 -13.29 -13.96
CA ARG A 124 19.24 -13.25 -14.96
C ARG A 124 19.79 -11.84 -15.16
N ASP A 125 18.90 -10.87 -15.29
CA ASP A 125 19.27 -9.52 -15.73
C ASP A 125 19.47 -8.56 -14.53
N PHE A 126 18.90 -8.89 -13.36
CA PHE A 126 18.92 -8.05 -12.15
C PHE A 126 19.19 -8.88 -10.87
N PRO A 127 20.44 -9.35 -10.64
CA PRO A 127 20.76 -10.29 -9.55
C PRO A 127 20.46 -9.75 -8.14
N PHE A 128 20.48 -8.43 -7.95
CA PHE A 128 20.09 -7.82 -6.67
C PHE A 128 18.58 -7.97 -6.39
N PHE A 129 17.72 -7.92 -7.40
CA PHE A 129 16.27 -8.02 -7.25
C PHE A 129 15.72 -9.43 -7.46
N GLY A 130 16.41 -10.26 -8.25
CA GLY A 130 16.04 -11.65 -8.45
C GLY A 130 16.21 -12.51 -7.20
N TYR A 131 15.38 -13.55 -7.08
CA TYR A 131 15.40 -14.48 -5.96
C TYR A 131 14.84 -15.85 -6.36
N ARG A 132 15.22 -16.88 -5.60
CA ARG A 132 14.53 -18.18 -5.60
C ARG A 132 14.05 -18.49 -4.19
N TRP A 133 12.85 -19.07 -4.08
CA TRP A 133 12.26 -19.41 -2.79
C TRP A 133 13.13 -20.34 -1.93
N SER A 134 13.93 -21.20 -2.57
CA SER A 134 14.86 -22.10 -1.91
C SER A 134 16.14 -21.42 -1.38
N GLU A 135 16.42 -20.18 -1.78
CA GLU A 135 17.62 -19.44 -1.36
C GLU A 135 17.40 -18.74 -0.01
N GLY A 136 17.61 -19.47 1.09
CA GLY A 136 17.34 -18.99 2.46
C GLY A 136 17.98 -17.64 2.81
N ASN A 137 19.25 -17.41 2.42
CA ASN A 137 19.93 -16.14 2.69
C ASN A 137 19.27 -14.95 1.96
N LYS A 138 18.75 -15.16 0.75
CA LYS A 138 18.05 -14.11 0.01
C LYS A 138 16.72 -13.80 0.69
N MET A 139 15.98 -14.82 1.14
CA MET A 139 14.72 -14.66 1.84
C MET A 139 14.90 -13.88 3.15
N THR A 140 15.91 -14.20 3.96
CA THR A 140 16.19 -13.47 5.20
C THR A 140 16.70 -12.05 4.95
N THR A 141 17.43 -11.81 3.86
CA THR A 141 17.85 -10.45 3.47
C THR A 141 16.65 -9.58 3.10
N ILE A 142 15.74 -10.09 2.26
CA ILE A 142 14.50 -9.38 1.88
C ILE A 142 13.68 -9.10 3.14
N LEU A 143 13.47 -10.10 4.00
CA LEU A 143 12.77 -9.93 5.28
C LEU A 143 13.41 -8.84 6.15
N GLY A 144 14.74 -8.87 6.31
CA GLY A 144 15.48 -7.90 7.12
C GLY A 144 15.29 -6.46 6.65
N ILE A 145 15.31 -6.23 5.33
CA ILE A 145 15.04 -4.90 4.76
C ILE A 145 13.61 -4.44 5.09
N HIS A 146 12.60 -5.31 4.94
CA HIS A 146 11.23 -4.95 5.26
C HIS A 146 11.04 -4.68 6.77
N LEU A 147 11.72 -5.40 7.64
CA LEU A 147 11.69 -5.13 9.09
C LEU A 147 12.28 -3.75 9.43
N LEU A 148 13.36 -3.33 8.75
CA LEU A 148 13.90 -1.99 8.93
C LEU A 148 12.91 -0.91 8.45
N LEU A 149 12.22 -1.13 7.33
CA LEU A 149 11.18 -0.21 6.84
C LEU A 149 10.00 -0.12 7.82
N LEU A 150 9.55 -1.24 8.38
CA LEU A 150 8.50 -1.28 9.41
C LEU A 150 8.94 -0.57 10.69
N GLY A 151 10.19 -0.76 11.12
CA GLY A 151 10.79 -0.02 12.24
C GLY A 151 10.80 1.48 11.98
N GLY A 152 11.15 1.91 10.77
CA GLY A 152 11.04 3.31 10.34
C GLY A 152 9.60 3.83 10.44
N GLY A 153 8.62 3.05 9.98
CA GLY A 153 7.20 3.38 10.11
C GLY A 153 6.73 3.58 11.56
N ALA A 154 7.17 2.71 12.48
CA ALA A 154 6.87 2.87 13.90
C ALA A 154 7.49 4.16 14.48
N LEU A 155 8.72 4.51 14.07
CA LEU A 155 9.38 5.75 14.49
C LEU A 155 8.69 7.00 13.94
N LEU A 156 8.00 6.94 12.80
CA LEU A 156 7.20 8.07 12.30
C LEU A 156 6.05 8.42 13.25
N LEU A 157 5.41 7.42 13.87
CA LEU A 157 4.38 7.66 14.89
C LEU A 157 4.98 8.32 16.14
N VAL A 158 6.14 7.84 16.60
CA VAL A 158 6.88 8.46 17.72
C VAL A 158 7.24 9.91 17.39
N ALA A 159 7.74 10.17 16.19
CA ALA A 159 8.05 11.51 15.74
C ALA A 159 6.81 12.41 15.70
N LYS A 160 5.66 11.90 15.20
CA LYS A 160 4.38 12.64 15.21
C LYS A 160 4.00 13.05 16.63
N ALA A 161 4.08 12.12 17.57
CA ALA A 161 3.73 12.35 18.96
C ALA A 161 4.68 13.33 19.68
N MET A 162 5.99 13.25 19.41
CA MET A 162 6.99 13.99 20.18
C MET A 162 7.42 15.33 19.55
N ALA A 163 7.40 15.44 18.23
CA ALA A 163 8.00 16.56 17.50
C ALA A 163 7.01 17.30 16.58
N PHE A 164 5.92 16.67 16.16
CA PHE A 164 4.99 17.23 15.18
C PHE A 164 3.55 17.37 15.72
N GLY A 165 3.41 18.13 16.80
CA GLY A 165 2.09 18.56 17.31
C GLY A 165 1.32 17.55 18.16
N GLY A 166 1.90 16.38 18.48
CA GLY A 166 1.28 15.44 19.43
C GLY A 166 0.28 14.48 18.81
N LEU A 167 -0.43 13.76 19.68
CA LEU A 167 -1.58 12.90 19.35
C LEU A 167 -2.80 13.40 20.12
N TYR A 168 -3.99 12.95 19.74
CA TYR A 168 -5.18 13.23 20.54
C TYR A 168 -5.12 12.47 21.88
N ASP A 169 -5.34 13.18 22.99
CA ASP A 169 -5.54 12.59 24.30
C ASP A 169 -7.01 12.82 24.73
N PRO A 170 -7.84 11.78 24.87
CA PRO A 170 -9.22 11.94 25.30
C PRO A 170 -9.38 12.36 26.77
N GLN A 171 -8.29 12.37 27.56
CA GLN A 171 -8.33 12.73 28.99
C GLN A 171 -8.03 14.21 29.27
N ILE A 172 -7.55 14.97 28.28
CA ILE A 172 -7.07 16.35 28.43
C ILE A 172 -7.71 17.23 27.37
#